data_AF-A0A1G0F0I0-F1
#
_entry.id   AF-A0A1G0F0I0-F1
#
_cell.length_a   1.000
_cell.length_b   1.000
_cell.length_c   1.000
_cell.angle_alpha   90.00
_cell.angle_beta   90.00
_cell.angle_gamma   90.00
#
_symmetry.space_group_name_H-M   'P 1'
#
loop_
_entity.id
_entity.type
_entity.pdbx_description
1 polymer ?
#
loop_
_entity_poly.entity_id
_entity_poly.type
_entity_poly.pdbx_seq_one_letter_code
_entity_poly.pdbx_strand_id
1 'polypeptide(L)'
;MEIAAVYLQAVKMDPEMPMLHAPGDIHLEADIHAARNYKHGFAENAWIPYLDITYSLRKKGSDWAAVGRFFPMIAADGPHYGDNLKLDGPGVYELTYHIAPPKSNGFLRHTDSETGTEAWWQPFDVHYSFKYIGTGKKGGY
;
A
#
# COMPACT_ATOMS: atom_id res chain seq x y z
N MET A 1 -4.21 -0.20 13.82
CA MET A 1 -4.26 0.46 12.50
C MET A 1 -5.26 -0.31 11.66
N GLU A 2 -5.91 0.37 10.74
CA GLU A 2 -6.76 -0.24 9.72
C GLU A 2 -5.98 -0.30 8.42
N ILE A 3 -6.05 -1.43 7.72
CA ILE A 3 -5.24 -1.72 6.53
C ILE A 3 -6.18 -2.30 5.48
N ALA A 4 -6.40 -1.53 4.42
CA ALA A 4 -7.18 -1.95 3.27
C ALA A 4 -6.31 -2.03 2.02
N ALA A 5 -6.70 -2.90 1.11
CA ALA A 5 -6.13 -3.00 -0.23
C ALA A 5 -7.21 -2.65 -1.24
N VAL A 6 -6.93 -1.68 -2.10
CA VAL A 6 -7.82 -1.29 -3.20
C VAL A 6 -7.04 -1.29 -4.50
N TYR A 7 -7.74 -1.44 -5.62
CA TYR A 7 -7.13 -1.20 -6.92
C TYR A 7 -8.10 -0.47 -7.84
N LEU A 8 -7.55 0.35 -8.72
CA LEU A 8 -8.26 1.06 -9.78
C LEU A 8 -7.49 0.95 -11.11
N GLN A 9 -7.92 1.70 -12.12
CA GLN A 9 -7.14 1.84 -13.35
C GLN A 9 -5.78 2.48 -13.04
N ALA A 10 -4.72 2.05 -13.74
CA ALA A 10 -3.40 2.66 -13.64
C ALA A 10 -3.47 4.21 -13.79
N VAL A 11 -2.69 4.90 -12.95
CA VAL A 11 -2.69 6.37 -12.86
C VAL A 11 -1.38 6.95 -13.39
N LYS A 12 -1.38 8.25 -13.69
CA LYS A 12 -0.15 9.01 -13.97
C LYS A 12 0.37 9.62 -12.68
N MET A 13 1.68 9.58 -12.48
CA MET A 13 2.34 10.07 -11.27
C MET A 13 3.46 11.04 -11.64
N ASP A 14 3.75 11.99 -10.74
CA ASP A 14 4.85 12.95 -10.84
C ASP A 14 5.74 12.86 -9.57
N PRO A 15 7.08 12.89 -9.68
CA PRO A 15 7.84 12.89 -10.93
C PRO A 15 7.67 11.58 -11.70
N GLU A 16 7.70 11.70 -13.02
CA GLU A 16 7.74 10.55 -13.90
C GLU A 16 9.01 9.72 -13.65
N MET A 17 8.85 8.48 -13.18
CA MET A 17 9.97 7.57 -12.92
C MET A 17 10.01 6.46 -13.97
N PRO A 18 11.01 6.43 -14.90
CA PRO A 18 11.12 5.45 -16.00
C PRO A 18 10.92 3.98 -15.61
N MET A 19 11.28 3.61 -14.38
CA MET A 19 11.14 2.26 -13.85
C MET A 19 9.70 1.91 -13.38
N LEU A 20 8.86 2.91 -13.11
CA LEU A 20 7.44 2.78 -12.74
C LEU A 20 6.50 2.90 -13.95
N HIS A 21 7.06 3.17 -15.14
CA HIS A 21 6.32 3.44 -16.38
C HIS A 21 5.97 2.21 -17.20
N ALA A 22 6.03 1.00 -16.63
CA ALA A 22 5.37 -0.11 -17.29
C ALA A 22 3.86 0.20 -17.34
N PRO A 23 3.19 0.16 -18.52
CA PRO A 23 1.75 0.34 -18.58
C PRO A 23 1.07 -0.71 -17.69
N GLY A 24 0.63 -0.25 -16.52
CA GLY A 24 -0.07 -1.07 -15.54
C GLY A 24 -1.49 -1.36 -16.02
N ASP A 25 -1.98 -2.56 -15.73
CA ASP A 25 -3.39 -2.86 -15.85
C ASP A 25 -4.19 -2.22 -14.71
N ILE A 26 -3.56 -2.11 -13.53
CA ILE A 26 -4.14 -1.52 -12.33
C ILE A 26 -3.17 -0.55 -11.65
N HIS A 27 -3.72 0.36 -10.86
CA HIS A 27 -3.02 0.98 -9.75
C HIS A 27 -3.46 0.24 -8.48
N LEU A 28 -2.51 -0.40 -7.79
CA LEU A 28 -2.76 -1.10 -6.52
C LEU A 28 -2.36 -0.19 -5.38
N GLU A 29 -3.23 -0.04 -4.39
CA GLU A 29 -3.03 0.84 -3.24
C GLU A 29 -3.13 0.07 -1.90
N ALA A 30 -2.42 0.58 -0.91
CA ALA A 30 -2.56 0.23 0.49
C ALA A 30 -2.99 1.48 1.30
N ASP A 31 -4.23 1.43 1.78
CA ASP A 31 -4.82 2.46 2.64
C ASP A 31 -4.59 2.10 4.09
N ILE A 32 -3.73 2.86 4.76
CA ILE A 32 -3.28 2.57 6.12
C ILE A 32 -3.50 3.76 7.03
N HIS A 33 -4.44 3.61 7.94
CA HIS A 33 -4.85 4.66 8.86
C HIS A 33 -4.76 4.21 10.32
N ALA A 34 -4.48 5.17 11.20
CA ALA A 34 -4.49 4.94 12.63
C ALA A 34 -5.93 4.61 13.08
N ALA A 35 -6.08 3.46 13.75
CA ALA A 35 -7.37 3.06 14.32
C ALA A 35 -7.69 3.92 15.55
N ARG A 36 -8.92 3.80 16.07
CA ARG A 36 -9.28 4.41 17.35
C ARG A 36 -8.31 4.00 18.47
N ASN A 37 -7.93 4.96 19.32
CA ASN A 37 -6.96 4.78 20.42
C ASN A 37 -5.58 4.23 19.96
N TYR A 38 -5.11 4.62 18.77
CA TYR A 38 -3.80 4.17 18.29
C TYR A 38 -2.65 4.71 19.15
N LYS A 39 -1.82 3.79 19.66
CA LYS A 39 -0.86 4.10 20.73
C LYS A 39 0.45 4.77 20.31
N HIS A 40 0.65 4.97 19.01
CA HIS A 40 1.91 5.46 18.46
C HIS A 40 1.89 6.95 18.11
N GLY A 41 0.93 7.70 18.67
CA GLY A 41 0.87 9.16 18.58
C GLY A 41 0.12 9.74 17.38
N PHE A 42 -0.40 8.91 16.48
CA PHE A 42 -1.27 9.38 15.39
C PHE A 42 -2.72 9.50 15.85
N ALA A 43 -3.38 10.58 15.44
CA ALA A 43 -4.81 10.77 15.64
C ALA A 43 -5.62 9.67 14.94
N GLU A 44 -6.81 9.37 15.44
CA GLU A 44 -7.74 8.45 14.80
C GLU A 44 -8.01 8.87 13.34
N ASN A 45 -8.01 7.90 12.42
CA ASN A 45 -8.15 8.07 10.97
C ASN A 45 -7.02 8.88 10.30
N ALA A 46 -5.95 9.24 10.99
CA ALA A 46 -4.78 9.84 10.34
C ALA A 46 -4.05 8.78 9.50
N TRP A 47 -3.66 9.15 8.28
CA TRP A 47 -2.76 8.33 7.45
C TRP A 47 -1.44 8.10 8.19
N ILE A 48 -0.89 6.89 8.11
CA ILE A 48 0.38 6.53 8.76
C ILE A 48 1.51 6.67 7.72
N PRO A 49 2.36 7.71 7.80
CA PRO A 49 3.41 7.94 6.83
C PRO A 49 4.68 7.14 7.15
N TYR A 50 5.66 7.22 6.26
CA TYR A 50 6.99 6.61 6.40
C TYR A 50 7.04 5.08 6.57
N LEU A 51 5.92 4.37 6.39
CA LEU A 51 5.94 2.91 6.28
C LEU A 51 6.81 2.47 5.11
N ASP A 52 7.50 1.35 5.31
CA ASP A 52 8.10 0.58 4.22
C ASP A 52 7.14 -0.56 3.91
N ILE A 53 6.61 -0.59 2.69
CA ILE A 53 5.64 -1.60 2.27
C ILE A 53 6.10 -2.25 0.99
N THR A 54 6.29 -3.55 1.05
CA THR A 54 6.49 -4.39 -0.13
C THR A 54 5.28 -5.29 -0.32
N TYR A 55 5.10 -5.78 -1.54
CA TYR A 55 4.03 -6.72 -1.85
C TYR A 55 4.57 -7.93 -2.60
N SER A 56 3.85 -9.05 -2.46
CA SER A 56 3.94 -10.18 -3.37
C SER A 56 2.55 -10.55 -3.86
N LEU A 57 2.46 -10.87 -5.15
CA LEU A 57 1.23 -11.22 -5.83
C LEU A 57 1.41 -12.54 -6.57
N ARG A 58 0.43 -13.43 -6.49
CA ARG A 58 0.38 -14.70 -7.24
C ARG A 58 -0.97 -14.86 -7.89
N LYS A 59 -1.01 -15.40 -9.11
CA LYS A 59 -2.26 -15.77 -9.78
C LYS A 59 -2.58 -17.24 -9.51
N LYS A 60 -3.78 -17.55 -9.01
CA LYS A 60 -4.20 -18.94 -8.77
C LYS A 60 -4.21 -19.73 -10.08
N GLY A 61 -3.59 -20.91 -10.07
CA GLY A 61 -3.53 -21.82 -11.22
C GLY A 61 -2.57 -21.37 -12.33
N SER A 62 -1.64 -20.46 -12.03
CA SER A 62 -0.58 -20.01 -12.93
C SER A 62 0.75 -19.95 -12.17
N ASP A 63 1.88 -20.07 -12.87
CA ASP A 63 3.21 -19.85 -12.30
C ASP A 63 3.56 -18.35 -12.25
N TRP A 64 2.65 -17.48 -12.68
CA TRP A 64 2.86 -16.05 -12.63
C TRP A 64 2.88 -15.53 -11.19
N ALA A 65 3.93 -14.75 -10.90
CA ALA A 65 4.07 -14.00 -9.66
C ALA A 65 4.71 -12.64 -9.94
N ALA A 66 4.40 -11.67 -9.07
CA ALA A 66 5.04 -10.37 -9.05
C ALA A 66 5.43 -10.00 -7.62
N VAL A 67 6.51 -9.26 -7.48
CA VAL A 67 6.94 -8.64 -6.23
C VAL A 67 7.30 -7.19 -6.50
N GLY A 68 7.11 -6.33 -5.51
CA GLY A 68 7.52 -4.93 -5.63
C GLY A 68 7.36 -4.18 -4.33
N ARG A 69 7.41 -2.86 -4.44
CA ARG A 69 7.38 -1.92 -3.32
C ARG A 69 6.39 -0.82 -3.62
N PHE A 70 5.58 -0.44 -2.63
CA PHE A 70 4.74 0.74 -2.77
C PHE A 70 5.52 2.02 -2.53
N PHE A 71 5.11 3.06 -3.23
CA PHE A 71 5.61 4.42 -3.04
C PHE A 71 4.54 5.24 -2.32
N PRO A 72 4.92 6.09 -1.34
CA PRO A 72 3.97 7.05 -0.78
C PRO A 72 3.64 8.10 -1.83
N MET A 73 2.36 8.39 -2.00
CA MET A 73 1.86 9.39 -2.94
C MET A 73 0.58 10.04 -2.42
N ILE A 74 0.04 10.99 -3.18
CA ILE A 74 -1.19 11.69 -2.83
C ILE A 74 -2.10 11.80 -4.06
N ALA A 75 -3.39 11.54 -3.85
CA ALA A 75 -4.45 11.79 -4.81
C ALA A 75 -5.44 12.83 -4.24
N ALA A 76 -6.49 13.14 -5.01
CA ALA A 76 -7.48 14.15 -4.61
C ALA A 76 -8.27 13.78 -3.34
N ASP A 77 -8.34 12.49 -3.01
CA ASP A 77 -9.00 11.91 -1.83
C ASP A 77 -8.06 11.70 -0.63
N GLY A 78 -6.75 11.93 -0.79
CA GLY A 78 -5.78 11.89 0.30
C GLY A 78 -4.51 11.11 -0.03
N PRO A 79 -3.60 10.98 0.96
CA PRO A 79 -2.36 10.23 0.82
C PRO A 79 -2.58 8.73 0.97
N HIS A 80 -1.84 7.95 0.18
CA HIS A 80 -1.83 6.49 0.23
C HIS A 80 -0.46 5.94 -0.21
N TYR A 81 -0.31 4.62 -0.16
CA TYR A 81 0.82 3.90 -0.73
C TYR A 81 0.38 3.17 -1.98
N GLY A 82 1.06 3.35 -3.11
CA GLY A 82 0.59 2.77 -4.37
C GLY A 82 1.70 2.36 -5.33
N ASP A 83 1.33 1.54 -6.30
CA ASP A 83 2.16 1.15 -7.45
C ASP A 83 1.30 0.75 -8.67
N ASN A 84 1.79 1.05 -9.86
CA ASN A 84 1.14 0.62 -11.10
C ASN A 84 1.61 -0.79 -11.47
N LEU A 85 0.69 -1.73 -11.63
CA LEU A 85 1.00 -3.15 -11.84
C LEU A 85 0.43 -3.70 -13.13
N LYS A 86 1.27 -4.42 -13.87
CA LYS A 86 0.84 -5.31 -14.94
C LYS A 86 0.41 -6.65 -14.35
N LEU A 87 -0.74 -7.16 -14.77
CA LEU A 87 -1.26 -8.46 -14.33
C LEU A 87 -1.24 -9.48 -15.49
N ASP A 88 -1.19 -10.76 -15.14
CA ASP A 88 -1.36 -11.87 -16.10
C ASP A 88 -2.84 -12.11 -16.49
N GLY A 89 -3.54 -11.06 -16.95
CA GLY A 89 -4.94 -11.16 -17.39
C GLY A 89 -5.96 -11.51 -16.30
N PRO A 90 -7.23 -11.78 -16.65
CA PRO A 90 -8.27 -12.10 -15.67
C PRO A 90 -7.96 -13.35 -14.85
N GLY A 91 -8.31 -13.33 -13.56
CA GLY A 91 -8.05 -14.44 -12.65
C GLY A 91 -8.30 -14.10 -11.19
N VAL A 92 -8.06 -15.06 -10.31
CA VAL A 92 -8.03 -14.82 -8.86
C VAL A 92 -6.57 -14.66 -8.44
N TYR A 93 -6.30 -13.60 -7.70
CA TYR A 93 -4.97 -13.27 -7.21
C TYR A 93 -4.93 -13.40 -5.69
N GLU A 94 -3.79 -13.82 -5.18
CA GLU A 94 -3.42 -13.80 -3.77
C GLU A 94 -2.37 -12.72 -3.58
N LEU A 95 -2.64 -11.82 -2.64
CA LEU A 95 -1.84 -10.65 -2.37
C LEU A 95 -1.35 -10.70 -0.92
N THR A 96 -0.07 -10.44 -0.73
CA THR A 96 0.52 -10.24 0.60
C THR A 96 1.20 -8.89 0.63
N TYR A 97 0.87 -8.06 1.61
CA TYR A 97 1.68 -6.90 1.96
C TYR A 97 2.59 -7.26 3.11
N HIS A 98 3.87 -6.92 3.00
CA HIS A 98 4.82 -6.91 4.10
C HIS A 98 5.03 -5.47 4.52
N ILE A 99 4.69 -5.15 5.76
CA ILE A 99 4.65 -3.77 6.27
C ILE A 99 5.68 -3.66 7.38
N ALA A 100 6.60 -2.70 7.25
CA ALA A 100 7.56 -2.33 8.29
C ALA A 100 7.24 -0.92 8.83
N PRO A 101 7.52 -0.67 10.13
CA PRO A 101 7.10 0.55 10.81
C PRO A 101 7.84 1.80 10.30
N PRO A 102 7.35 3.01 10.65
CA PRO A 102 7.90 4.29 10.19
C PRO A 102 9.41 4.48 10.43
N LYS A 103 9.98 3.87 11.50
CA LYS A 103 11.42 3.92 11.77
C LYS A 103 12.29 3.44 10.61
N SER A 104 11.77 2.53 9.77
CA SER A 104 12.51 1.97 8.63
C SER A 104 12.87 3.04 7.59
N ASN A 105 12.08 4.12 7.51
CA ASN A 105 12.35 5.26 6.64
C ASN A 105 12.68 6.54 7.44
N GLY A 106 13.26 6.40 8.64
CA GLY A 106 13.81 7.53 9.40
C GLY A 106 12.80 8.34 10.22
N PHE A 107 11.59 7.85 10.44
CA PHE A 107 10.61 8.53 11.30
C PHE A 107 10.92 8.26 12.78
N LEU A 108 11.42 9.29 13.46
CA LEU A 108 11.81 9.23 14.87
C LEU A 108 10.57 9.33 15.79
N ARG A 109 10.68 8.79 17.00
CA ARG A 109 9.68 8.95 18.06
C ARG A 109 10.32 9.56 19.30
N HIS A 110 9.54 10.29 20.08
CA HIS A 110 9.95 10.74 21.41
C HIS A 110 10.01 9.56 22.38
N THR A 111 10.89 9.66 23.38
CA THR A 111 11.13 8.57 24.36
C THR A 111 11.19 9.06 25.81
N ASP A 112 11.13 10.38 26.03
CA ASP A 112 11.04 11.01 27.33
C ASP A 112 9.68 10.73 28.01
N SER A 113 9.61 10.93 29.33
CA SER A 113 8.42 10.62 30.13
C SER A 113 7.24 11.56 29.88
N GLU A 114 7.47 12.78 29.38
CA GLU A 114 6.42 13.79 29.21
C GLU A 114 5.70 13.63 27.87
N THR A 115 6.43 13.29 26.81
CA THR A 115 5.92 13.29 25.42
C THR A 115 6.20 12.01 24.64
N GLY A 116 6.79 10.99 25.29
CA GLY A 116 7.16 9.74 24.65
C GLY A 116 5.96 8.93 24.14
N THR A 117 6.18 8.23 23.03
CA THR A 117 5.20 7.27 22.46
C THR A 117 5.69 5.83 22.63
N GLU A 118 4.79 4.85 22.47
CA GLU A 118 5.16 3.43 22.49
C GLU A 118 6.20 3.10 21.40
N ALA A 119 7.00 2.04 21.64
CA ALA A 119 7.94 1.56 20.64
C ALA A 119 7.19 1.04 19.41
N TRP A 120 7.75 1.29 18.22
CA TRP A 120 7.23 0.73 16.98
C TRP A 120 7.17 -0.80 17.02
N TRP A 121 6.09 -1.34 16.47
CA TRP A 121 5.88 -2.77 16.24
C TRP A 121 6.93 -3.39 15.31
N GLN A 122 7.04 -4.72 15.32
CA GLN A 122 7.90 -5.46 14.39
C GLN A 122 7.19 -5.68 13.04
N PRO A 123 7.92 -5.73 11.91
CA PRO A 123 7.32 -5.96 10.61
C PRO A 123 6.37 -7.17 10.60
N PHE A 124 5.27 -7.06 9.85
CA PHE A 124 4.24 -8.09 9.78
C PHE A 124 3.63 -8.16 8.38
N ASP A 125 2.97 -9.28 8.11
CA ASP A 125 2.30 -9.53 6.84
C ASP A 125 0.77 -9.44 6.98
N VAL A 126 0.12 -8.96 5.93
CA VAL A 126 -1.34 -9.06 5.75
C VAL A 126 -1.64 -9.69 4.41
N HIS A 127 -2.70 -10.49 4.36
CA HIS A 127 -3.05 -11.30 3.18
C HIS A 127 -4.44 -10.97 2.68
N TYR A 128 -4.57 -10.87 1.36
CA TYR A 128 -5.82 -10.62 0.66
C TYR A 128 -5.97 -11.58 -0.52
N SER A 129 -7.20 -11.74 -0.99
CA SER A 129 -7.46 -12.36 -2.29
C SER A 129 -8.52 -11.56 -3.03
N PHE A 130 -8.32 -11.37 -4.34
CA PHE A 130 -9.27 -10.64 -5.17
C PHE A 130 -9.41 -11.29 -6.55
N LYS A 131 -10.56 -11.07 -7.17
CA LYS A 131 -10.83 -11.49 -8.55
C LYS A 131 -10.64 -10.29 -9.48
N TYR A 132 -9.69 -10.40 -10.38
CA TYR A 132 -9.49 -9.45 -11.45
C TYR A 132 -10.19 -9.93 -12.73
N ILE A 133 -10.96 -9.06 -13.36
CA ILE A 133 -11.79 -9.39 -14.53
C ILE A 133 -11.29 -8.75 -15.83
N GLY A 134 -10.09 -8.14 -15.81
CA GLY A 134 -9.51 -7.43 -16.95
C GLY A 134 -9.74 -5.91 -16.90
N THR A 135 -9.04 -5.21 -17.79
CA THR A 135 -9.19 -3.75 -17.95
C THR A 135 -10.42 -3.48 -18.81
N GLY A 136 -11.32 -2.64 -18.29
CA GLY A 136 -12.47 -2.13 -19.02
C GLY A 136 -12.80 -0.74 -18.49
N LYS A 137 -13.25 0.18 -19.36
CA LYS A 137 -13.71 1.51 -18.94
C LYS A 137 -14.89 1.33 -17.97
N LYS A 138 -14.64 1.35 -16.66
CA LYS A 138 -15.68 1.79 -15.73
C LYS A 138 -15.83 3.28 -15.95
N GLY A 139 -17.06 3.69 -16.28
CA GLY A 139 -17.45 5.08 -16.45
C GLY A 139 -16.97 5.94 -15.29
N GLY A 140 -16.73 7.22 -15.59
CA GLY A 140 -16.10 8.18 -14.70
C GLY A 140 -16.71 8.24 -13.30
N TYR A 141 -15.84 8.59 -12.35
CA TYR A 141 -16.24 9.14 -11.07
C TYR A 141 -17.21 10.31 -11.24
#